data_AF-A0A1R4J4Y6-F1
#
_entry.id   AF-A0A1R4J4Y6-F1
#
_cell.length_a   1.000
_cell.length_b   1.000
_cell.length_c   1.000
_cell.angle_alpha   90.00
_cell.angle_beta   90.00
_cell.angle_gamma   90.00
#
_symmetry.space_group_name_H-M   'P 1'
#
loop_
_entity.id
_entity.type
_entity.pdbx_description
1 polymer ?
#
loop_
_entity_poly.entity_id
_entity_poly.type
_entity_poly.pdbx_seq_one_letter_code
_entity_poly.pdbx_strand_id
1 'polypeptide(L)' 'MTEEKDYDAILRRMQGCVEHAEKSASEFRDARNEVIREAVESGMSMYRIAKITGLSQQMVARIRGAS' A
#
# COMPACT_ATOMS: atom_id res chain seq x y z
N MET A 1 -15.34 -28.48 25.46
CA MET A 1 -14.21 -28.87 24.60
C MET A 1 -14.47 -28.64 23.10
N THR A 2 -15.69 -28.26 22.70
CA THR A 2 -16.06 -27.87 21.33
C THR A 2 -15.90 -26.37 21.09
N GLU A 3 -16.27 -25.52 22.05
CA GLU A 3 -16.21 -24.06 21.90
C GLU A 3 -14.77 -23.53 21.67
N GLU A 4 -13.78 -24.03 22.41
CA GLU A 4 -12.38 -23.58 22.30
C GLU A 4 -11.75 -23.85 20.92
N LYS A 5 -12.13 -24.95 20.27
CA LYS A 5 -11.67 -25.29 18.91
C LYS A 5 -12.31 -24.41 17.84
N ASP A 6 -13.53 -23.95 18.07
CA ASP A 6 -14.24 -23.04 17.14
C ASP A 6 -13.64 -21.63 17.21
N TYR A 7 -13.24 -21.15 18.40
CA TYR A 7 -12.54 -19.88 18.54
C TYR A 7 -11.16 -19.89 17.83
N ASP A 8 -10.38 -20.95 17.99
CA ASP A 8 -9.09 -21.09 17.31
C ASP A 8 -9.23 -21.11 15.78
N ALA A 9 -10.27 -21.78 15.26
CA ALA A 9 -10.55 -21.80 13.83
C ALA A 9 -10.95 -20.40 13.30
N ILE A 10 -11.73 -19.65 14.07
CA ILE A 10 -12.10 -18.26 13.74
C ILE A 10 -10.88 -17.35 13.74
N LEU A 11 -10.02 -17.44 14.76
CA LEU A 11 -8.80 -16.64 14.87
C LEU A 11 -7.85 -16.89 13.70
N ARG A 12 -7.63 -18.16 13.34
CA ARG A 12 -6.79 -18.52 12.17
C ARG A 12 -7.36 -17.98 10.86
N ARG A 13 -8.67 -18.04 10.68
CA ARG A 13 -9.33 -17.48 9.48
C ARG A 13 -9.19 -15.97 9.42
N MET A 14 -9.36 -15.27 10.54
CA MET A 14 -9.17 -13.82 10.61
C MET A 14 -7.73 -13.42 10.32
N GLN A 15 -6.74 -14.14 10.86
CA GLN A 15 -5.32 -13.93 10.55
C GLN A 15 -5.04 -14.07 9.06
N GLY A 16 -5.52 -15.14 8.42
CA GLY A 16 -5.35 -15.32 6.98
C GLY A 16 -5.99 -14.21 6.13
N CYS A 17 -7.13 -13.65 6.57
CA CYS A 17 -7.75 -12.50 5.91
C CYS A 17 -6.91 -11.22 6.06
N VAL A 18 -6.34 -10.98 7.25
CA VAL A 18 -5.48 -9.81 7.50
C VAL A 18 -4.20 -9.91 6.68
N GLU A 19 -3.52 -11.05 6.70
CA GLU A 19 -2.29 -11.29 5.92
C GLU A 19 -2.54 -11.07 4.42
N HIS A 20 -3.67 -11.56 3.91
CA HIS A 20 -4.03 -11.35 2.51
C HIS A 20 -4.27 -9.87 2.20
N ALA A 21 -4.99 -9.16 3.07
CA ALA A 21 -5.24 -7.73 2.91
C ALA A 21 -3.95 -6.91 2.97
N GLU A 22 -3.03 -7.25 3.88
CA GLU A 22 -1.72 -6.60 4.00
C GLU A 22 -0.87 -6.82 2.75
N LYS A 23 -0.85 -8.06 2.22
CA LYS A 23 -0.16 -8.37 0.97
C LYS A 23 -0.71 -7.56 -0.20
N SER A 24 -2.03 -7.57 -0.39
CA SER A 24 -2.66 -6.76 -1.43
C SER A 24 -2.38 -5.27 -1.26
N ALA A 25 -2.45 -4.75 -0.03
CA ALA A 25 -2.12 -3.35 0.25
C ALA A 25 -0.64 -3.01 -0.02
N SER A 26 0.27 -3.96 0.16
CA SER A 26 1.67 -3.80 -0.26
C SER A 26 1.79 -3.69 -1.78
N GLU A 27 1.21 -4.63 -2.52
CA GLU A 27 1.26 -4.67 -3.98
C GLU A 27 0.66 -3.39 -4.61
N PHE A 28 -0.47 -2.91 -4.09
CA PHE A 28 -1.06 -1.64 -4.54
C PHE A 28 -0.17 -0.43 -4.21
N ARG A 29 0.51 -0.42 -3.06
CA ARG A 29 1.45 0.65 -2.71
C ARG A 29 2.63 0.66 -3.66
N ASP A 30 3.16 -0.50 -4.01
CA ASP A 30 4.31 -0.63 -4.92
C ASP A 30 3.92 -0.18 -6.33
N ALA A 31 2.78 -0.65 -6.85
CA ALA A 31 2.27 -0.21 -8.15
C ALA A 31 2.03 1.31 -8.22
N ARG A 32 1.43 1.89 -7.17
CA ARG A 32 1.25 3.35 -7.07
C ARG A 32 2.59 4.08 -7.06
N ASN A 33 3.56 3.58 -6.29
CA ASN A 33 4.86 4.20 -6.17
C ASN A 33 5.59 4.20 -7.52
N GLU A 34 5.48 3.12 -8.29
CA GLU A 34 6.08 3.03 -9.63
C GLU A 34 5.52 4.08 -10.57
N VAL A 35 4.19 4.20 -10.68
CA VAL A 35 3.54 5.24 -11.51
C VAL A 35 3.98 6.65 -11.09
N ILE A 36 4.16 6.90 -9.79
CA ILE A 36 4.65 8.18 -9.29
C ILE A 36 6.09 8.43 -9.74
N ARG A 37 6.97 7.42 -9.70
CA ARG A 37 8.36 7.56 -10.18
C ARG A 37 8.40 7.86 -11.68
N GLU A 38 7.69 7.07 -12.49
CA GLU A 38 7.59 7.29 -13.94
C GLU A 38 7.06 8.69 -14.28
N ALA A 39 6.06 9.18 -13.53
CA ALA A 39 5.51 10.52 -13.72
C ALA A 39 6.56 11.61 -13.41
N VAL A 40 7.35 11.43 -12.35
CA VAL A 40 8.45 12.36 -12.02
C VAL A 40 9.53 12.33 -13.10
N GLU A 41 9.93 11.14 -13.57
CA GLU A 41 10.94 10.95 -14.62
C GLU A 41 10.49 11.55 -15.96
N SER A 42 9.19 11.50 -16.25
CA SER A 42 8.56 12.14 -17.40
C SER A 42 8.49 13.68 -17.29
N GLY A 43 9.04 14.27 -16.21
CA GLY A 43 9.10 15.71 -16.00
C GLY A 43 7.87 16.32 -15.34
N MET A 44 6.94 15.51 -14.81
CA MET A 44 5.78 16.03 -14.09
C MET A 44 6.20 16.62 -12.74
N SER A 45 5.69 17.81 -12.41
CA SER A 45 6.01 18.46 -11.14
C SER A 45 5.41 17.70 -9.95
N MET A 46 6.15 17.64 -8.84
CA MET A 46 5.67 17.01 -7.60
C MET A 46 4.35 17.61 -7.10
N TYR A 47 4.15 18.92 -7.28
CA TYR A 47 2.89 19.59 -6.96
C TYR A 47 1.70 19.00 -7.73
N ARG A 48 1.87 18.78 -9.04
CA ARG A 48 0.80 18.22 -9.88
C ARG A 48 0.50 16.77 -9.51
N ILE A 49 1.55 15.96 -9.28
CA ILE A 49 1.39 14.57 -8.83
C ILE A 49 0.68 14.51 -7.48
N ALA A 50 1.09 15.32 -6.51
CA ALA A 50 0.45 15.44 -5.20
C ALA A 50 -1.04 15.80 -5.32
N LYS A 51 -1.38 16.77 -6.19
CA LYS A 51 -2.77 17.18 -6.42
C LYS A 51 -3.64 16.06 -7.00
N ILE A 52 -3.12 15.30 -7.96
CA ILE A 52 -3.87 14.21 -8.63
C ILE A 52 -4.01 12.99 -7.71
N THR A 53 -2.96 12.64 -6.98
CA THR A 53 -2.90 11.44 -6.13
C THR A 53 -3.47 11.64 -4.73
N GLY A 54 -3.69 12.89 -4.30
CA GLY A 54 -4.06 13.23 -2.93
C GLY A 54 -2.92 13.07 -1.92
N LEU A 55 -1.70 12.79 -2.37
CA LEU A 55 -0.53 12.67 -1.51
C LEU A 55 0.07 14.04 -1.19
N SER A 56 0.85 14.11 -0.11
CA SER A 56 1.67 15.29 0.15
C SER A 56 2.88 15.33 -0.79
N GLN A 57 3.37 16.53 -1.12
CA GLN A 57 4.60 16.67 -1.91
C GLN A 57 5.81 15.99 -1.23
N GLN A 58 5.85 15.99 0.11
CA GLN A 58 6.89 15.29 0.87
C GLN A 58 6.85 13.78 0.64
N MET A 59 5.65 13.20 0.55
CA MET A 59 5.48 11.77 0.27
C MET A 59 5.89 11.43 -1.17
N VAL A 60 5.53 12.28 -2.14
CA VAL A 60 6.00 12.14 -3.53
C VAL A 60 7.53 12.22 -3.60
N ALA A 61 8.16 13.14 -2.86
CA ALA A 61 9.61 13.27 -2.81
C ALA A 61 10.30 12.04 -2.20
N ARG A 62 9.71 11.41 -1.16
CA ARG A 62 10.21 10.15 -0.61
C ARG A 62 10.11 9.01 -1.61
N ILE A 63 8.99 8.89 -2.32
CA ILE A 63 8.78 7.84 -3.33
C ILE A 63 9.81 7.95 -4.45
N ARG A 64 10.14 9.17 -4.88
CA ARG A 64 11.22 9.43 -5.84
C ARG A 64 12.59 8.95 -5.35
N GLY A 65 12.89 9.11 -4.06
CA GLY A 65 14.20 8.79 -3.47
C GLY A 65 14.35 7.37 -2.91
N ALA A 66 13.28 6.58 -2.92
CA ALA A 66 13.30 5.18 -2.48
C ALA A 66 13.70 4.30 -3.67
N SER A 67 15.01 4.10 -3.82
CA SER A 67 15.65 3.10 -4.69
C SER A 67 15.53 1.69 -4.14
#